data_AF-A0A067END8-F1
#
_entry.id   AF-A0A067END8-F1
#
_cell.length_a   1.000
_cell.length_b   1.000
_cell.length_c   1.000
_cell.angle_alpha   90.00
_cell.angle_beta   90.00
_cell.angle_gamma   90.00
#
_symmetry.space_group_name_H-M   'P 1'
#
loop_
_entity.id
_entity.type
_entity.pdbx_description
1 polymer ?
#
loop_
_entity_poly.entity_id
_entity_poly.type
_entity_poly.pdbx_seq_one_letter_code
_entity_poly.pdbx_strand_id
1 'polypeptide(L)'
;VFGAFRVAIKMLLMWNSKILIDGGGNTIVTTSVLEVRNLVVLTENSVISSNANLGLYGQGLLQLTGQGDAIKGQRLSLSLFYNITVGTGSLLQAPLDDDASRNVVTESLCKRQTCPIDLINPPDDCHVNYTLSFSLQICRVEDIVVSGLIKGSIVHIQRARTIIVDTYGMIIASELGCSEGMGKGIYSHGAGSGAGHGGRGGSGFFNGRLINGGHKYGNADLPCELGSGAEGPNESYAPAIGGGMIVMGSIQWPLFRLDIYGSVKADGESVGKKTINGNSSLIGGLGGGSGGTILLFLQELTLEDNSSVSVVGGSGGPPGGGGGGGGRVHFHWSKIDSGVEYVPVATISGSINSSGGAADNTGLFGEVGTVTGKKCPKGLYGTFCKECPIGTYKDMEGSDESLCTPCSLELLPRRANFIYVRGGVSQPFCPYECISEKYRMPKCYTPLEELMYTFGGPWPFVLLLSCILVLLALLLSTLRIKLVGSSPSYREHSIERHSRHHFPYLLSLSEVRGTRAEETQSHVHRMYFMGPNTFREPWHLPYSPPNAIIEIV
;
A
#
# COMPACT_ATOMS: atom_id res chain seq x y z
N VAL A 1 42.19 13.25 -15.71
CA VAL A 1 42.11 14.72 -15.50
C VAL A 1 42.55 14.99 -14.08
N PHE A 2 43.51 15.88 -13.87
CA PHE A 2 43.92 16.30 -12.52
C PHE A 2 43.26 17.64 -12.18
N GLY A 3 42.73 17.79 -10.97
CA GLY A 3 41.98 18.96 -10.52
C GLY A 3 40.49 18.92 -10.89
N ALA A 4 39.89 20.09 -11.09
CA ALA A 4 38.48 20.21 -11.45
C ALA A 4 38.24 19.95 -12.93
N PHE A 5 37.35 19.00 -13.25
CA PHE A 5 36.92 18.74 -14.63
C PHE A 5 35.60 19.44 -14.89
N ARG A 6 35.59 20.47 -15.76
CA ARG A 6 34.36 21.13 -16.20
C ARG A 6 34.24 21.08 -17.72
N VAL A 7 33.22 20.41 -18.24
CA VAL A 7 32.99 20.29 -19.68
C VAL A 7 31.50 20.41 -19.98
N ALA A 8 31.17 21.13 -21.04
CA ALA A 8 29.83 21.19 -21.62
C ALA A 8 29.85 20.56 -23.03
N ILE A 9 29.08 19.49 -23.22
CA ILE A 9 29.02 18.72 -24.48
C ILE A 9 27.57 18.65 -24.96
N LYS A 10 27.34 18.62 -26.27
CA LYS A 10 25.99 18.38 -26.81
C LYS A 10 25.57 16.92 -26.64
N MET A 11 26.46 15.99 -27.00
CA MET A 11 26.25 14.53 -26.91
C MET A 11 27.56 13.88 -26.44
N LEU A 12 27.48 13.02 -25.44
CA LEU A 12 28.60 12.21 -24.97
C LEU A 12 28.28 10.74 -25.26
N LEU A 13 29.03 10.17 -26.19
CA LEU A 13 28.98 8.75 -26.53
C LEU A 13 30.32 8.14 -26.12
N MET A 14 30.30 7.22 -25.17
CA MET A 14 31.48 6.51 -24.70
C MET A 14 31.37 5.04 -25.06
N TRP A 15 32.40 4.53 -25.71
CA TRP A 15 32.54 3.12 -26.09
C TRP A 15 33.91 2.63 -25.62
N ASN A 16 33.93 1.63 -24.73
CA ASN A 16 35.15 1.09 -24.12
C ASN A 16 36.15 2.18 -23.68
N SER A 17 35.63 3.22 -23.05
CA SER A 17 36.36 4.46 -22.75
C SER A 17 36.27 4.79 -21.26
N LYS A 18 37.34 5.39 -20.72
CA LYS A 18 37.40 5.75 -19.29
C LYS A 18 37.73 7.23 -19.11
N ILE A 19 36.90 7.93 -18.35
CA ILE A 19 37.17 9.28 -17.86
C ILE A 19 37.49 9.15 -16.37
N LEU A 20 38.76 9.36 -16.03
CA LEU A 20 39.23 9.36 -14.64
C LEU A 20 39.53 10.80 -14.21
N ILE A 21 38.89 11.24 -13.15
CA ILE A 21 39.03 12.57 -12.57
C ILE A 21 39.65 12.42 -11.18
N ASP A 22 40.84 12.98 -11.03
CA ASP A 22 41.56 13.06 -9.78
C ASP A 22 41.52 14.51 -9.29
N GLY A 23 40.59 14.81 -8.40
CA GLY A 23 40.38 16.12 -7.79
C GLY A 23 41.52 16.58 -6.87
N GLY A 24 42.49 15.70 -6.57
CA GLY A 24 43.59 15.96 -5.63
C GLY A 24 43.19 15.80 -4.16
N GLY A 25 44.16 15.48 -3.29
CA GLY A 25 43.94 15.20 -1.86
C GLY A 25 43.66 16.42 -0.97
N ASN A 26 43.55 17.63 -1.54
CA ASN A 26 43.20 18.83 -0.76
C ASN A 26 41.68 18.95 -0.63
N THR A 27 41.22 19.03 0.61
CA THR A 27 39.81 19.12 1.04
C THR A 27 39.08 20.41 0.62
N ILE A 28 39.74 21.31 -0.11
CA ILE A 28 39.13 22.48 -0.75
C ILE A 28 38.59 22.03 -2.12
N VAL A 29 37.47 21.34 -2.04
CA VAL A 29 36.73 20.56 -3.04
C VAL A 29 36.79 21.11 -4.47
N THR A 30 37.53 20.43 -5.34
CA THR A 30 37.42 20.55 -6.80
C THR A 30 36.14 19.84 -7.26
N THR A 31 35.03 20.57 -7.31
CA THR A 31 33.80 20.04 -7.91
C THR A 31 34.00 19.86 -9.41
N SER A 32 33.74 18.65 -9.90
CA SER A 32 33.78 18.33 -11.33
C SER A 32 32.37 18.29 -11.88
N VAL A 33 32.16 18.95 -13.01
CA VAL A 33 30.86 19.17 -13.62
C VAL A 33 30.90 18.76 -15.08
N LEU A 34 30.07 17.80 -15.42
CA LEU A 34 29.83 17.35 -16.79
C LEU A 34 28.42 17.76 -17.20
N GLU A 35 28.31 18.75 -18.08
CA GLU A 35 27.04 19.22 -18.61
C GLU A 35 26.82 18.64 -20.01
N VAL A 36 25.71 17.92 -20.20
CA VAL A 36 25.39 17.24 -21.46
C VAL A 36 24.00 17.62 -21.95
N ARG A 37 23.92 18.40 -23.02
CA ARG A 37 22.64 18.99 -23.44
C ARG A 37 21.61 17.98 -23.93
N ASN A 38 22.01 16.88 -24.56
CA ASN A 38 21.06 15.99 -25.24
C ASN A 38 21.16 14.53 -24.79
N LEU A 39 22.34 13.93 -24.88
CA LEU A 39 22.44 12.47 -24.77
C LEU A 39 23.77 12.06 -24.13
N VAL A 40 23.69 11.24 -23.09
CA VAL A 40 24.83 10.52 -22.50
C VAL A 40 24.56 9.03 -22.68
N VAL A 41 25.40 8.36 -23.47
CA VAL A 41 25.34 6.91 -23.64
C VAL A 41 26.72 6.34 -23.33
N LEU A 42 26.77 5.45 -22.35
CA LEU A 42 27.92 4.63 -22.03
C LEU A 42 27.64 3.22 -22.53
N THR A 43 28.63 2.64 -23.22
CA THR A 43 28.60 1.31 -23.83
C THR A 43 29.93 0.59 -23.61
N GLU A 44 29.88 -0.74 -23.53
CA GLU A 44 31.06 -1.64 -23.55
C GLU A 44 32.12 -1.31 -22.48
N ASN A 45 31.79 -1.45 -21.20
CA ASN A 45 32.71 -1.16 -20.07
C ASN A 45 33.18 0.30 -19.98
N SER A 46 32.34 1.26 -20.35
CA SER A 46 32.67 2.68 -20.26
C SER A 46 32.52 3.22 -18.83
N VAL A 47 33.55 3.92 -18.33
CA VAL A 47 33.57 4.35 -16.92
C VAL A 47 33.86 5.84 -16.79
N ILE A 48 33.02 6.54 -16.02
CA ILE A 48 33.30 7.89 -15.52
C ILE A 48 33.53 7.77 -14.01
N SER A 49 34.73 8.07 -13.54
CA SER A 49 35.08 7.95 -12.12
C SER A 49 35.74 9.22 -11.61
N SER A 50 35.31 9.68 -10.44
CA SER A 50 35.86 10.84 -9.74
C SER A 50 36.12 10.52 -8.28
N ASN A 51 37.32 10.82 -7.77
CA ASN A 51 37.61 10.76 -6.32
C ASN A 51 37.13 12.00 -5.55
N ALA A 52 36.60 12.99 -6.25
CA ALA A 52 35.94 14.18 -5.69
C ALA A 52 34.45 14.21 -6.09
N ASN A 53 33.78 15.32 -5.77
CA ASN A 53 32.37 15.53 -6.11
C ASN A 53 32.17 15.62 -7.63
N LEU A 54 31.24 14.83 -8.15
CA LEU A 54 30.92 14.73 -9.57
C LEU A 54 29.44 15.08 -9.80
N GLY A 55 29.21 16.16 -10.55
CA GLY A 55 27.89 16.58 -11.01
C GLY A 55 27.72 16.28 -12.49
N LEU A 56 26.68 15.54 -12.84
CA LEU A 56 26.24 15.38 -14.22
C LEU A 56 24.91 16.11 -14.37
N TYR A 57 24.89 17.07 -15.29
CA TYR A 57 23.68 17.79 -15.66
C TYR A 57 23.36 17.48 -17.09
N GLY A 58 22.11 17.22 -17.43
CA GLY A 58 21.73 17.14 -18.84
C GLY A 58 20.27 17.38 -19.07
N GLN A 59 19.85 17.67 -20.31
CA GLN A 59 18.43 17.97 -20.63
C GLN A 59 17.76 16.86 -21.45
N GLY A 60 18.44 15.74 -21.68
CA GLY A 60 17.86 14.61 -22.41
C GLY A 60 18.10 13.29 -21.69
N LEU A 61 18.66 12.29 -22.37
CA LEU A 61 18.71 10.93 -21.87
C LEU A 61 20.08 10.58 -21.28
N LEU A 62 20.10 9.93 -20.12
CA LEU A 62 21.27 9.26 -19.56
C LEU A 62 21.05 7.75 -19.62
N GLN A 63 21.86 7.07 -20.43
CA GLN A 63 21.76 5.63 -20.62
C GLN A 63 23.10 4.95 -20.35
N LEU A 64 23.08 4.03 -19.40
CA LEU A 64 24.12 3.03 -19.21
C LEU A 64 23.59 1.75 -19.86
N THR A 65 24.20 1.32 -20.96
CA THR A 65 23.57 0.33 -21.86
C THR A 65 23.99 -1.10 -21.58
N GLY A 66 25.07 -1.34 -20.82
CA GLY A 66 25.44 -2.71 -20.51
C GLY A 66 26.63 -2.91 -19.59
N GLN A 67 27.12 -4.15 -19.62
CA GLN A 67 28.03 -4.73 -18.64
C GLN A 67 29.30 -3.90 -18.43
N GLY A 68 29.55 -3.55 -17.17
CA GLY A 68 30.73 -2.80 -16.73
C GLY A 68 30.67 -1.29 -16.99
N ASP A 69 29.58 -0.77 -17.56
CA ASP A 69 29.36 0.67 -17.63
C ASP A 69 29.15 1.24 -16.22
N ALA A 70 29.91 2.26 -15.84
CA ALA A 70 29.84 2.79 -14.48
C ALA A 70 30.03 4.30 -14.40
N ILE A 71 29.25 4.93 -13.52
CA ILE A 71 29.48 6.31 -13.08
C ILE A 71 29.71 6.28 -11.58
N LYS A 72 30.92 6.65 -11.17
CA LYS A 72 31.40 6.59 -9.80
C LYS A 72 31.87 7.96 -9.32
N GLY A 73 31.53 8.30 -8.10
CA GLY A 73 31.95 9.55 -7.47
C GLY A 73 32.10 9.41 -5.97
N GLN A 74 32.90 10.26 -5.35
CA GLN A 74 32.85 10.43 -3.90
C GLN A 74 31.47 10.95 -3.45
N ARG A 75 30.97 11.93 -4.20
CA ARG A 75 29.55 12.31 -4.22
C ARG A 75 29.11 12.46 -5.65
N LEU A 76 27.95 11.92 -5.98
CA LEU A 76 27.38 11.92 -7.31
C LEU A 76 26.05 12.67 -7.30
N SER A 77 25.91 13.68 -8.15
CA SER A 77 24.64 14.36 -8.38
C SER A 77 24.28 14.27 -9.86
N LEU A 78 23.13 13.67 -10.15
CA LEU A 78 22.56 13.56 -11.49
C LEU A 78 21.34 14.46 -11.53
N SER A 79 21.30 15.44 -12.42
CA SER A 79 20.13 16.31 -12.50
C SER A 79 19.75 16.80 -13.90
N LEU A 80 18.48 17.22 -14.00
CA LEU A 80 17.83 17.79 -15.19
C LEU A 80 17.54 16.81 -16.33
N PHE A 81 17.94 15.54 -16.22
CA PHE A 81 17.73 14.54 -17.26
C PHE A 81 16.24 14.23 -17.43
N TYR A 82 15.79 14.00 -18.66
CA TYR A 82 14.42 13.55 -18.91
C TYR A 82 14.22 12.11 -18.42
N ASN A 83 15.13 11.21 -18.78
CA ASN A 83 15.10 9.81 -18.36
C ASN A 83 16.52 9.33 -18.00
N ILE A 84 16.62 8.61 -16.89
CA ILE A 84 17.83 7.91 -16.48
C ILE A 84 17.56 6.41 -16.52
N THR A 85 18.35 5.72 -17.36
CA THR A 85 18.30 4.26 -17.48
C THR A 85 19.63 3.66 -17.03
N VAL A 86 19.57 2.80 -16.02
CA VAL A 86 20.70 2.00 -15.55
C VAL A 86 20.49 0.58 -16.06
N GLY A 87 21.12 0.24 -17.17
CA GLY A 87 21.00 -1.06 -17.80
C GLY A 87 21.59 -2.19 -16.97
N THR A 88 21.25 -3.43 -17.34
CA THR A 88 21.73 -4.63 -16.64
C THR A 88 23.25 -4.73 -16.70
N GLY A 89 23.88 -4.95 -15.54
CA GLY A 89 25.34 -4.99 -15.41
C GLY A 89 26.01 -3.61 -15.35
N SER A 90 25.26 -2.52 -15.43
CA SER A 90 25.75 -1.16 -15.20
C SER A 90 25.66 -0.73 -13.73
N LEU A 91 26.46 0.27 -13.35
CA LEU A 91 26.64 0.69 -11.96
C LEU A 91 26.62 2.22 -11.80
N LEU A 92 25.68 2.73 -11.01
CA LEU A 92 25.75 4.07 -10.44
C LEU A 92 26.20 3.97 -8.98
N GLN A 93 27.29 4.64 -8.63
CA GLN A 93 27.89 4.48 -7.32
C GLN A 93 28.36 5.79 -6.70
N ALA A 94 27.93 6.04 -5.46
CA ALA A 94 28.58 6.99 -4.57
C ALA A 94 28.24 6.67 -3.10
N PRO A 95 29.23 6.56 -2.18
CA PRO A 95 30.63 6.92 -2.35
C PRO A 95 31.47 5.82 -3.04
N LEU A 96 32.78 6.05 -3.21
CA LEU A 96 33.72 5.03 -3.69
C LEU A 96 33.86 3.86 -2.69
N ASP A 97 34.37 2.71 -3.14
CA ASP A 97 34.41 1.41 -2.40
C ASP A 97 35.39 1.37 -1.20
N ASP A 98 35.76 2.50 -0.61
CA ASP A 98 36.67 2.56 0.53
C ASP A 98 36.04 3.18 1.79
N ASP A 99 36.50 2.74 2.95
CA ASP A 99 35.97 3.18 4.25
C ASP A 99 36.16 4.68 4.50
N ALA A 100 37.25 5.26 4.01
CA ALA A 100 37.50 6.69 4.15
C ALA A 100 36.44 7.49 3.39
N SER A 101 36.18 7.12 2.13
CA SER A 101 35.12 7.67 1.29
C SER A 101 33.74 7.56 1.93
N ARG A 102 33.40 6.40 2.52
CA ARG A 102 32.15 6.23 3.28
C ARG A 102 32.07 7.16 4.48
N ASN A 103 33.10 7.16 5.32
CA ASN A 103 33.14 7.95 6.56
C ASN A 103 32.97 9.47 6.28
N VAL A 104 33.57 9.99 5.21
CA VAL A 104 33.42 11.40 4.79
C VAL A 104 31.95 11.79 4.58
N VAL A 105 31.08 10.85 4.18
CA VAL A 105 29.65 11.12 4.01
C VAL A 105 28.88 10.85 5.32
N THR A 106 29.14 9.71 5.97
CA THR A 106 28.27 9.22 7.04
C THR A 106 28.60 9.78 8.43
N GLU A 107 29.87 10.11 8.71
CA GLU A 107 30.36 10.41 10.07
C GLU A 107 29.57 11.53 10.77
N SER A 108 29.24 12.59 10.02
CA SER A 108 28.48 13.73 10.55
C SER A 108 27.04 13.37 10.99
N LEU A 109 26.48 12.29 10.46
CA LEU A 109 25.10 11.84 10.68
C LEU A 109 25.01 10.71 11.70
N CYS A 110 26.09 9.96 11.92
CA CYS A 110 26.09 8.80 12.82
C CYS A 110 25.81 9.12 14.28
N LYS A 111 26.08 10.36 14.71
CA LYS A 111 25.87 10.85 16.09
C LYS A 111 24.69 11.81 16.21
N ARG A 112 23.98 12.10 15.10
CA ARG A 112 22.85 13.03 15.10
C ARG A 112 21.54 12.25 15.13
N GLN A 113 20.66 12.66 16.04
CA GLN A 113 19.28 12.16 16.10
C GLN A 113 18.31 13.05 15.30
N THR A 114 18.76 14.25 14.91
CA THR A 114 17.94 15.20 14.16
C THR A 114 18.09 14.97 12.67
N CYS A 115 16.95 14.85 12.00
CA CYS A 115 16.87 14.76 10.54
C CYS A 115 17.53 15.96 9.86
N PRO A 116 18.45 15.75 8.90
CA PRO A 116 18.89 16.81 8.00
C PRO A 116 17.71 17.42 7.26
N ILE A 117 17.59 18.76 7.31
CA ILE A 117 16.49 19.46 6.64
C ILE A 117 16.51 19.23 5.13
N ASP A 118 17.69 19.05 4.54
CA ASP A 118 17.88 18.79 3.11
C ASP A 118 17.29 17.44 2.65
N LEU A 119 17.02 16.51 3.56
CA LEU A 119 16.36 15.23 3.24
C LEU A 119 14.83 15.34 3.26
N ILE A 120 14.28 16.23 4.08
CA ILE A 120 12.83 16.42 4.20
C ILE A 120 12.34 17.48 3.21
N ASN A 121 13.06 18.60 3.17
CA ASN A 121 12.78 19.78 2.36
C ASN A 121 14.01 20.11 1.51
N PRO A 122 14.27 19.34 0.45
CA PRO A 122 15.43 19.59 -0.39
C PRO A 122 15.36 20.92 -1.13
N PRO A 123 16.52 21.51 -1.46
CA PRO A 123 16.58 22.74 -2.23
C PRO A 123 16.04 22.52 -3.65
N ASP A 124 15.28 23.51 -4.15
CA ASP A 124 14.65 23.45 -5.47
C ASP A 124 15.65 23.41 -6.63
N ASP A 125 16.84 24.00 -6.45
CA ASP A 125 17.79 24.26 -7.54
C ASP A 125 18.61 23.04 -7.96
N CYS A 126 18.60 21.97 -7.17
CA CYS A 126 19.26 20.68 -7.51
C CYS A 126 20.69 20.79 -8.03
N HIS A 127 21.36 21.86 -7.62
CA HIS A 127 22.74 22.11 -7.95
C HIS A 127 23.63 21.34 -6.98
N VAL A 128 24.75 20.84 -7.48
CA VAL A 128 25.80 20.21 -6.67
C VAL A 128 26.24 21.21 -5.62
N ASN A 129 25.88 20.95 -4.37
CA ASN A 129 26.39 21.66 -3.22
C ASN A 129 27.06 20.65 -2.28
N TYR A 130 28.31 20.93 -1.93
CA TYR A 130 29.14 20.05 -1.10
C TYR A 130 28.71 20.03 0.38
N THR A 131 27.81 20.92 0.81
CA THR A 131 27.26 20.90 2.18
C THR A 131 26.13 19.90 2.36
N LEU A 132 25.63 19.32 1.27
CA LEU A 132 24.47 18.43 1.31
C LEU A 132 24.82 17.08 1.97
N SER A 133 23.82 16.43 2.57
CA SER A 133 24.02 15.21 3.37
C SER A 133 24.12 13.91 2.55
N PHE A 134 23.97 13.97 1.23
CA PHE A 134 23.83 12.77 0.38
C PHE A 134 25.13 12.37 -0.31
N SER A 135 25.29 11.05 -0.51
CA SER A 135 26.34 10.52 -1.39
C SER A 135 25.89 10.46 -2.83
N LEU A 136 24.66 10.02 -3.09
CA LEU A 136 24.08 9.92 -4.43
C LEU A 136 22.77 10.69 -4.46
N GLN A 137 22.69 11.70 -5.33
CA GLN A 137 21.47 12.48 -5.55
C GLN A 137 21.02 12.32 -7.00
N ILE A 138 19.73 12.06 -7.19
CA ILE A 138 19.05 12.19 -8.48
C ILE A 138 17.96 13.23 -8.32
N CYS A 139 17.98 14.30 -9.13
CA CYS A 139 16.97 15.35 -9.05
C CYS A 139 16.45 15.82 -10.41
N ARG A 140 15.16 16.16 -10.50
CA ARG A 140 14.50 16.73 -11.68
C ARG A 140 14.64 15.76 -12.85
N VAL A 141 14.03 14.59 -12.67
CA VAL A 141 13.98 13.53 -13.67
C VAL A 141 12.53 13.10 -13.84
N GLU A 142 12.04 12.87 -15.05
CA GLU A 142 10.68 12.35 -15.19
C GLU A 142 10.66 10.87 -14.79
N ASP A 143 11.42 10.04 -15.52
CA ASP A 143 11.41 8.59 -15.33
C ASP A 143 12.80 8.04 -15.02
N ILE A 144 12.88 7.14 -14.03
CA ILE A 144 14.10 6.44 -13.66
C ILE A 144 13.86 4.94 -13.78
N VAL A 145 14.61 4.27 -14.64
CA VAL A 145 14.54 2.82 -14.84
C VAL A 145 15.85 2.18 -14.39
N VAL A 146 15.75 1.26 -13.44
CA VAL A 146 16.89 0.57 -12.83
C VAL A 146 16.80 -0.91 -13.14
N SER A 147 17.60 -1.38 -14.10
CA SER A 147 17.80 -2.81 -14.40
C SER A 147 19.19 -3.32 -13.97
N GLY A 148 20.10 -2.39 -13.63
CA GLY A 148 21.42 -2.66 -13.05
C GLY A 148 21.50 -2.35 -11.56
N LEU A 149 22.60 -1.75 -11.11
CA LEU A 149 22.86 -1.47 -9.69
C LEU A 149 23.03 0.03 -9.42
N ILE A 150 22.23 0.56 -8.48
CA ILE A 150 22.47 1.85 -7.83
C ILE A 150 22.99 1.56 -6.42
N LYS A 151 24.21 1.97 -6.11
CA LYS A 151 24.86 1.75 -4.82
C LYS A 151 25.20 3.08 -4.14
N GLY A 152 24.75 3.29 -2.90
CA GLY A 152 25.21 4.44 -2.13
C GLY A 152 24.84 4.47 -0.66
N SER A 153 25.63 5.20 0.14
CA SER A 153 25.40 5.36 1.58
C SER A 153 24.12 6.12 1.90
N ILE A 154 23.90 7.24 1.21
CA ILE A 154 22.71 8.06 1.34
C ILE A 154 22.23 8.37 -0.07
N VAL A 155 21.27 7.56 -0.53
CA VAL A 155 20.65 7.67 -1.84
C VAL A 155 19.42 8.56 -1.70
N HIS A 156 19.43 9.70 -2.37
CA HIS A 156 18.30 10.63 -2.37
C HIS A 156 17.79 10.87 -3.80
N ILE A 157 16.56 10.47 -4.07
CA ILE A 157 15.89 10.69 -5.35
C ILE A 157 14.75 11.67 -5.12
N GLN A 158 14.85 12.87 -5.66
CA GLN A 158 13.86 13.93 -5.41
C GLN A 158 13.32 14.48 -6.72
N ARG A 159 12.07 14.99 -6.72
CA ARG A 159 11.44 15.57 -7.91
C ARG A 159 11.56 14.62 -9.12
N ALA A 160 11.29 13.35 -8.84
CA ALA A 160 11.12 12.29 -9.82
C ALA A 160 9.63 12.02 -9.99
N ARG A 161 9.18 11.67 -11.20
CA ARG A 161 7.78 11.29 -11.42
C ARG A 161 7.59 9.79 -11.19
N THR A 162 8.34 8.95 -11.90
CA THR A 162 8.26 7.50 -11.74
C THR A 162 9.63 6.87 -11.52
N ILE A 163 9.66 5.83 -10.68
CA ILE A 163 10.84 4.99 -10.48
C ILE A 163 10.42 3.55 -10.69
N ILE A 164 11.11 2.86 -11.59
CA ILE A 164 10.89 1.46 -11.91
C ILE A 164 12.18 0.70 -11.59
N VAL A 165 12.13 -0.17 -10.59
CA VAL A 165 13.20 -1.12 -10.27
C VAL A 165 12.84 -2.43 -10.94
N ASP A 166 13.42 -2.68 -12.10
CA ASP A 166 13.18 -3.86 -12.93
C ASP A 166 13.63 -5.17 -12.23
N THR A 167 13.30 -6.34 -12.78
CA THR A 167 13.46 -7.64 -12.11
C THR A 167 14.87 -7.93 -11.62
N TYR A 168 15.89 -7.46 -12.36
CA TYR A 168 17.31 -7.60 -12.00
C TYR A 168 17.89 -6.31 -11.40
N GLY A 169 17.07 -5.26 -11.32
CA GLY A 169 17.41 -3.96 -10.77
C GLY A 169 17.59 -4.01 -9.26
N MET A 170 18.61 -3.30 -8.78
CA MET A 170 18.87 -3.18 -7.35
C MET A 170 19.23 -1.74 -6.97
N ILE A 171 18.58 -1.23 -5.93
CA ILE A 171 18.98 -0.01 -5.23
C ILE A 171 19.48 -0.42 -3.85
N ILE A 172 20.78 -0.26 -3.61
CA ILE A 172 21.47 -0.79 -2.44
C ILE A 172 22.13 0.35 -1.65
N ALA A 173 21.74 0.46 -0.39
CA ALA A 173 22.45 1.17 0.66
C ALA A 173 22.93 0.22 1.76
N SER A 174 22.97 -1.08 1.51
CA SER A 174 23.38 -2.09 2.48
C SER A 174 24.87 -1.97 2.78
N GLU A 175 25.27 -2.15 4.05
CA GLU A 175 26.69 -2.12 4.49
C GLU A 175 27.39 -0.76 4.23
N LEU A 176 26.61 0.32 4.09
CA LEU A 176 27.11 1.65 3.72
C LEU A 176 26.72 2.73 4.72
N GLY A 177 26.30 2.35 5.92
CA GLY A 177 25.95 3.24 7.03
C GLY A 177 27.14 3.55 7.94
N CYS A 178 26.86 3.62 9.23
CA CYS A 178 27.83 3.98 10.25
C CYS A 178 28.64 2.77 10.71
N SER A 179 29.95 2.96 10.90
CA SER A 179 30.80 2.03 11.65
C SER A 179 30.58 2.17 13.16
N GLU A 180 30.40 3.41 13.64
CA GLU A 180 30.06 3.73 15.01
C GLU A 180 28.87 4.68 15.04
N GLY A 181 27.83 4.36 15.81
CA GLY A 181 26.63 5.19 15.89
C GLY A 181 25.92 5.07 17.24
N MET A 182 24.74 5.69 17.35
CA MET A 182 23.96 5.73 18.60
C MET A 182 23.61 4.35 19.15
N GLY A 183 23.38 3.38 18.28
CA GLY A 183 23.08 1.99 18.65
C GLY A 183 24.29 1.08 18.51
N LYS A 184 25.52 1.59 18.66
CA LYS A 184 26.76 0.81 18.53
C LYS A 184 26.71 -0.48 19.35
N GLY A 185 27.03 -1.60 18.69
CA GLY A 185 27.29 -2.87 19.36
C GLY A 185 28.62 -2.82 20.11
N ILE A 186 28.68 -3.40 21.31
CA ILE A 186 29.87 -3.34 22.19
C ILE A 186 30.61 -4.66 22.09
N TYR A 187 31.94 -4.57 22.04
CA TYR A 187 32.80 -5.74 22.13
C TYR A 187 33.56 -5.76 23.46
N SER A 188 33.42 -6.82 24.24
CA SER A 188 34.13 -6.96 25.51
C SER A 188 34.55 -8.39 25.79
N HIS A 189 35.86 -8.61 25.96
CA HIS A 189 36.45 -9.89 26.37
C HIS A 189 35.97 -11.11 25.56
N GLY A 190 35.78 -10.95 24.25
CA GLY A 190 35.28 -12.00 23.36
C GLY A 190 33.79 -11.91 23.03
N ALA A 191 32.97 -11.27 23.87
CA ALA A 191 31.54 -11.14 23.58
C ALA A 191 31.28 -9.86 22.77
N GLY A 192 30.96 -10.00 21.48
CA GLY A 192 30.49 -8.92 20.61
C GLY A 192 28.97 -8.88 20.54
N SER A 193 28.37 -7.77 20.95
CA SER A 193 26.93 -7.54 20.83
C SER A 193 26.58 -6.85 19.51
N GLY A 194 25.41 -7.18 18.96
CA GLY A 194 24.92 -6.60 17.72
C GLY A 194 24.53 -5.14 17.90
N ALA A 195 24.63 -4.37 16.83
CA ALA A 195 24.18 -2.99 16.82
C ALA A 195 22.64 -2.90 16.79
N GLY A 196 22.07 -1.83 17.36
CA GLY A 196 20.64 -1.51 17.28
C GLY A 196 20.35 -0.40 16.28
N HIS A 197 19.16 -0.41 15.69
CA HIS A 197 18.54 0.66 14.89
C HIS A 197 17.17 0.12 14.48
N GLY A 198 16.06 0.84 14.65
CA GLY A 198 14.72 0.26 14.46
C GLY A 198 14.33 -0.72 15.57
N GLY A 199 14.98 -1.88 15.58
CA GLY A 199 14.99 -2.88 16.64
C GLY A 199 16.26 -2.80 17.50
N ARG A 200 16.24 -3.46 18.66
CA ARG A 200 17.41 -3.64 19.51
C ARG A 200 18.38 -4.66 18.90
N GLY A 201 19.67 -4.42 19.06
CA GLY A 201 20.69 -5.42 18.74
C GLY A 201 20.61 -6.63 19.66
N GLY A 202 20.99 -7.78 19.13
CA GLY A 202 21.13 -9.03 19.85
C GLY A 202 22.32 -9.03 20.80
N SER A 203 22.18 -9.74 21.92
CA SER A 203 23.25 -9.83 22.92
C SER A 203 24.31 -10.84 22.51
N GLY A 204 25.59 -10.50 22.72
CA GLY A 204 26.71 -11.42 22.52
C GLY A 204 26.98 -12.25 23.77
N PHE A 205 27.31 -13.53 23.60
CA PHE A 205 27.64 -14.41 24.72
C PHE A 205 28.92 -15.19 24.44
N PHE A 206 29.93 -15.00 25.30
CA PHE A 206 31.19 -15.73 25.21
C PHE A 206 31.78 -15.98 26.60
N ASN A 207 32.22 -17.21 26.87
CA ASN A 207 32.86 -17.62 28.13
C ASN A 207 32.11 -17.18 29.41
N GLY A 208 30.78 -17.32 29.44
CA GLY A 208 29.94 -16.97 30.59
C GLY A 208 29.67 -15.48 30.75
N ARG A 209 30.17 -14.62 29.85
CA ARG A 209 29.88 -13.19 29.82
C ARG A 209 28.82 -12.89 28.78
N LEU A 210 27.79 -12.16 29.20
CA LEU A 210 26.73 -11.66 28.34
C LEU A 210 26.90 -10.14 28.17
N ILE A 211 26.94 -9.67 26.93
CA ILE A 211 26.96 -8.25 26.60
C ILE A 211 25.67 -7.91 25.86
N ASN A 212 24.92 -6.96 26.41
CA ASN A 212 23.67 -6.51 25.82
C ASN A 212 23.90 -5.85 24.46
N GLY A 213 23.01 -6.11 23.50
CA GLY A 213 23.03 -5.44 22.21
C GLY A 213 22.64 -3.97 22.27
N GLY A 214 23.03 -3.25 21.21
CA GLY A 214 22.82 -1.82 21.05
C GLY A 214 21.34 -1.42 21.13
N HIS A 215 21.07 -0.22 21.66
CA HIS A 215 19.71 0.27 21.84
C HIS A 215 19.04 0.62 20.50
N LYS A 216 17.71 0.49 20.45
CA LYS A 216 16.91 1.07 19.37
C LYS A 216 16.92 2.60 19.46
N TYR A 217 17.01 3.28 18.33
CA TYR A 217 16.97 4.74 18.24
C TYR A 217 16.24 5.20 16.97
N GLY A 218 16.07 6.52 16.85
CA GLY A 218 15.41 7.19 15.74
C GLY A 218 13.89 7.19 15.82
N ASN A 219 13.25 7.90 14.88
CA ASN A 219 11.79 8.04 14.83
C ASN A 219 11.17 7.02 13.85
N ALA A 220 10.17 6.26 14.30
CA ALA A 220 9.47 5.30 13.43
C ALA A 220 8.54 5.99 12.41
N ASP A 221 7.97 7.16 12.75
CA ASP A 221 7.00 7.87 11.90
C ASP A 221 7.65 8.81 10.88
N LEU A 222 8.95 9.05 11.02
CA LEU A 222 9.76 9.82 10.07
C LEU A 222 11.24 9.44 10.26
N PRO A 223 11.64 8.22 9.84
CA PRO A 223 13.01 7.74 10.04
C PRO A 223 13.97 8.45 9.10
N CYS A 224 15.12 8.86 9.61
CA CYS A 224 16.18 9.46 8.81
C CYS A 224 17.54 9.37 9.49
N GLU A 225 17.75 8.26 10.19
CA GLU A 225 19.00 7.92 10.80
C GLU A 225 19.65 6.78 10.01
N LEU A 226 20.98 6.77 9.97
CA LEU A 226 21.75 5.65 9.42
C LEU A 226 21.74 4.49 10.41
N GLY A 227 21.88 3.26 9.91
CA GLY A 227 22.18 2.09 10.73
C GLY A 227 23.54 2.22 11.40
N SER A 228 23.67 1.62 12.59
CA SER A 228 24.87 1.63 13.41
C SER A 228 25.69 0.35 13.22
N GLY A 229 27.00 0.48 13.39
CA GLY A 229 27.92 -0.64 13.35
C GLY A 229 28.21 -1.25 14.71
N ALA A 230 28.89 -2.40 14.70
CA ALA A 230 29.32 -3.11 15.92
C ALA A 230 30.83 -3.05 16.06
N GLU A 231 31.30 -2.85 17.29
CA GLU A 231 32.71 -2.73 17.61
C GLU A 231 33.51 -4.01 17.34
N GLY A 232 34.73 -3.84 16.81
CA GLY A 232 35.72 -4.90 16.69
C GLY A 232 36.60 -5.03 17.95
N PRO A 233 37.31 -6.15 18.15
CA PRO A 233 38.20 -6.37 19.29
C PRO A 233 39.32 -5.34 19.40
N ASN A 234 39.96 -5.02 18.27
CA ASN A 234 41.08 -4.09 18.14
C ASN A 234 40.98 -3.34 16.80
N GLU A 235 41.75 -2.27 16.59
CA GLU A 235 41.86 -1.54 15.31
C GLU A 235 42.25 -2.42 14.11
N SER A 236 42.84 -3.60 14.34
CA SER A 236 43.20 -4.56 13.30
C SER A 236 42.01 -5.30 12.69
N TYR A 237 40.84 -5.26 13.31
CA TYR A 237 39.62 -5.90 12.83
C TYR A 237 38.60 -4.84 12.46
N ALA A 238 38.06 -4.94 11.24
CA ALA A 238 37.03 -4.01 10.78
C ALA A 238 35.77 -4.15 11.66
N PRO A 239 35.18 -3.03 12.12
CA PRO A 239 33.87 -3.06 12.76
C PRO A 239 32.81 -3.50 11.74
N ALA A 240 31.74 -4.13 12.20
CA ALA A 240 30.59 -4.37 11.33
C ALA A 240 29.92 -3.05 10.99
N ILE A 241 29.52 -2.84 9.74
CA ILE A 241 28.95 -1.58 9.26
C ILE A 241 27.42 -1.67 9.26
N GLY A 242 26.75 -0.61 9.72
CA GLY A 242 25.30 -0.52 9.65
C GLY A 242 24.77 -0.29 8.22
N GLY A 243 23.46 -0.42 8.03
CA GLY A 243 22.80 -0.07 6.77
C GLY A 243 22.77 1.44 6.53
N GLY A 244 22.80 1.84 5.27
CA GLY A 244 22.69 3.23 4.82
C GLY A 244 21.25 3.75 4.80
N MET A 245 21.02 4.79 4.03
CA MET A 245 19.71 5.46 3.92
C MET A 245 19.29 5.61 2.47
N ILE A 246 18.02 5.31 2.20
CA ILE A 246 17.38 5.52 0.90
C ILE A 246 16.17 6.42 1.11
N VAL A 247 16.17 7.59 0.48
CA VAL A 247 15.07 8.54 0.51
C VAL A 247 14.56 8.79 -0.91
N MET A 248 13.27 8.60 -1.15
CA MET A 248 12.64 8.85 -2.45
C MET A 248 11.45 9.81 -2.31
N GLY A 249 11.42 10.85 -3.14
CA GLY A 249 10.46 11.95 -3.05
C GLY A 249 10.75 12.90 -1.89
N SER A 250 9.88 13.90 -1.73
CA SER A 250 9.86 14.79 -0.57
C SER A 250 8.43 15.20 -0.22
N ILE A 251 8.24 15.92 0.90
CA ILE A 251 6.92 16.44 1.28
C ILE A 251 6.35 17.37 0.20
N GLN A 252 7.20 18.21 -0.39
CA GLN A 252 6.81 19.16 -1.43
C GLN A 252 6.65 18.50 -2.81
N TRP A 253 7.49 17.51 -3.11
CA TRP A 253 7.56 16.84 -4.40
C TRP A 253 7.52 15.32 -4.21
N PRO A 254 6.35 14.75 -3.84
CA PRO A 254 6.22 13.31 -3.67
C PRO A 254 6.30 12.60 -5.02
N LEU A 255 6.83 11.38 -5.00
CA LEU A 255 6.89 10.52 -6.17
C LEU A 255 5.47 10.14 -6.61
N PHE A 256 5.19 10.15 -7.91
CA PHE A 256 3.88 9.73 -8.41
C PHE A 256 3.71 8.21 -8.29
N ARG A 257 4.69 7.44 -8.77
CA ARG A 257 4.64 5.98 -8.72
C ARG A 257 6.02 5.36 -8.47
N LEU A 258 6.04 4.34 -7.61
CA LEU A 258 7.19 3.47 -7.38
C LEU A 258 6.80 2.03 -7.71
N ASP A 259 7.39 1.46 -8.75
CA ASP A 259 7.18 0.07 -9.15
C ASP A 259 8.46 -0.73 -8.89
N ILE A 260 8.36 -1.76 -8.05
CA ILE A 260 9.49 -2.60 -7.65
C ILE A 260 9.22 -4.04 -8.10
N TYR A 261 9.98 -4.47 -9.09
CA TYR A 261 10.07 -5.84 -9.58
C TYR A 261 11.35 -6.53 -9.05
N GLY A 262 12.41 -5.75 -8.83
CA GLY A 262 13.70 -6.21 -8.28
C GLY A 262 13.82 -6.00 -6.77
N SER A 263 14.90 -5.35 -6.31
CA SER A 263 15.12 -5.15 -4.87
C SER A 263 15.62 -3.77 -4.44
N VAL A 264 15.16 -3.33 -3.27
CA VAL A 264 15.62 -2.12 -2.60
C VAL A 264 16.11 -2.50 -1.20
N LYS A 265 17.40 -2.33 -0.91
CA LYS A 265 18.03 -2.90 0.30
C LYS A 265 18.89 -1.90 1.05
N ALA A 266 18.66 -1.77 2.35
CA ALA A 266 19.53 -1.04 3.27
C ALA A 266 19.87 -1.95 4.48
N ASP A 267 20.36 -3.15 4.21
CA ASP A 267 20.68 -4.16 5.23
C ASP A 267 21.99 -3.84 5.97
N GLY A 268 22.13 -4.34 7.20
CA GLY A 268 23.37 -4.27 7.98
C GLY A 268 24.37 -5.35 7.60
N GLU A 269 25.66 -5.10 7.84
CA GLU A 269 26.73 -6.05 7.50
C GLU A 269 26.69 -7.30 8.38
N SER A 270 26.79 -8.46 7.74
CA SER A 270 26.87 -9.76 8.40
C SER A 270 28.32 -10.20 8.58
N VAL A 271 28.70 -10.57 9.81
CA VAL A 271 30.05 -11.07 10.09
C VAL A 271 30.04 -12.60 10.01
N GLY A 272 30.48 -13.17 8.89
CA GLY A 272 30.47 -14.63 8.69
C GLY A 272 31.74 -15.37 9.13
N LYS A 273 32.83 -14.66 9.43
CA LYS A 273 34.16 -15.27 9.67
C LYS A 273 34.44 -15.44 11.16
N LYS A 274 35.06 -16.58 11.53
CA LYS A 274 35.63 -16.77 12.87
C LYS A 274 36.77 -15.79 13.09
N THR A 275 36.73 -15.06 14.20
CA THR A 275 37.83 -14.19 14.62
C THR A 275 38.90 -15.07 15.28
N ILE A 276 40.07 -15.22 14.64
CA ILE A 276 41.17 -16.05 15.15
C ILE A 276 42.31 -15.12 15.57
N ASN A 277 42.79 -15.25 16.80
CA ASN A 277 43.94 -14.45 17.25
C ASN A 277 45.21 -14.85 16.48
N GLY A 278 46.21 -13.97 16.43
CA GLY A 278 47.54 -14.29 15.86
C GLY A 278 48.21 -15.53 16.50
N ASN A 279 47.79 -15.88 17.72
CA ASN A 279 48.22 -17.07 18.45
C ASN A 279 47.30 -18.30 18.26
N SER A 280 46.39 -18.31 17.27
CA SER A 280 45.40 -19.37 16.99
C SER A 280 44.34 -19.64 18.07
N SER A 281 44.26 -18.81 19.12
CA SER A 281 43.17 -18.89 20.10
C SER A 281 41.87 -18.30 19.54
N LEU A 282 40.74 -18.94 19.88
CA LEU A 282 39.40 -18.46 19.53
C LEU A 282 39.14 -17.12 20.25
N ILE A 283 39.05 -16.05 19.46
CA ILE A 283 38.49 -14.78 19.90
C ILE A 283 36.98 -14.90 19.70
N GLY A 284 36.18 -14.49 20.68
CA GLY A 284 34.74 -14.56 20.52
C GLY A 284 34.22 -13.68 19.39
N GLY A 285 33.01 -13.97 18.93
CA GLY A 285 32.43 -13.43 17.71
C GLY A 285 32.08 -11.95 17.79
N LEU A 286 32.16 -11.26 16.63
CA LEU A 286 31.73 -9.86 16.51
C LEU A 286 30.21 -9.77 16.41
N GLY A 287 29.65 -8.63 16.81
CA GLY A 287 28.25 -8.34 16.56
C GLY A 287 27.97 -8.03 15.08
N GLY A 288 26.74 -8.26 14.63
CA GLY A 288 26.28 -7.79 13.33
C GLY A 288 25.93 -6.30 13.31
N GLY A 289 26.03 -5.66 12.15
CA GLY A 289 25.59 -4.28 11.93
C GLY A 289 24.06 -4.18 11.92
N SER A 290 23.49 -3.04 12.32
CA SER A 290 22.03 -2.87 12.28
C SER A 290 21.54 -2.47 10.89
N GLY A 291 20.29 -2.79 10.58
CA GLY A 291 19.63 -2.36 9.34
C GLY A 291 19.57 -0.84 9.23
N GLY A 292 19.41 -0.33 8.02
CA GLY A 292 19.36 1.10 7.70
C GLY A 292 17.95 1.68 7.68
N THR A 293 17.77 2.76 6.91
CA THR A 293 16.49 3.48 6.78
C THR A 293 16.05 3.56 5.32
N ILE A 294 14.77 3.26 5.07
CA ILE A 294 14.10 3.54 3.80
C ILE A 294 12.91 4.46 4.08
N LEU A 295 12.97 5.69 3.55
CA LEU A 295 11.94 6.72 3.70
C LEU A 295 11.38 7.08 2.33
N LEU A 296 10.08 6.86 2.13
CA LEU A 296 9.46 7.02 0.81
C LEU A 296 8.29 8.01 0.89
N PHE A 297 8.35 9.07 0.10
CA PHE A 297 7.26 10.02 -0.14
C PHE A 297 6.65 9.74 -1.50
N LEU A 298 5.45 9.16 -1.55
CA LEU A 298 4.84 8.73 -2.80
C LEU A 298 3.30 8.83 -2.80
N GLN A 299 2.70 8.64 -3.98
CA GLN A 299 1.25 8.48 -4.16
C GLN A 299 0.87 7.00 -4.35
N GLU A 300 1.62 6.26 -5.18
CA GLU A 300 1.31 4.87 -5.54
C GLU A 300 2.55 3.96 -5.44
N LEU A 301 2.37 2.76 -4.87
CA LEU A 301 3.40 1.72 -4.73
C LEU A 301 2.94 0.40 -5.35
N THR A 302 3.79 -0.21 -6.16
CA THR A 302 3.62 -1.58 -6.64
C THR A 302 4.82 -2.42 -6.23
N LEU A 303 4.59 -3.50 -5.49
CA LEU A 303 5.62 -4.45 -5.07
C LEU A 303 5.23 -5.85 -5.57
N GLU A 304 5.88 -6.33 -6.62
CA GLU A 304 5.54 -7.61 -7.29
C GLU A 304 6.04 -8.86 -6.55
N ASP A 305 5.52 -10.05 -6.87
CA ASP A 305 5.73 -11.30 -6.11
C ASP A 305 7.19 -11.64 -5.78
N ASN A 306 8.12 -11.43 -6.73
CA ASN A 306 9.55 -11.75 -6.55
C ASN A 306 10.40 -10.57 -6.08
N SER A 307 9.77 -9.45 -5.76
CA SER A 307 10.46 -8.24 -5.34
C SER A 307 10.68 -8.18 -3.82
N SER A 308 11.68 -7.40 -3.40
CA SER A 308 12.00 -7.27 -1.98
C SER A 308 12.41 -5.86 -1.57
N VAL A 309 11.81 -5.35 -0.50
CA VAL A 309 12.30 -4.19 0.25
C VAL A 309 12.88 -4.68 1.57
N SER A 310 14.17 -4.45 1.82
CA SER A 310 14.88 -5.05 2.96
C SER A 310 15.67 -4.01 3.77
N VAL A 311 15.53 -4.10 5.10
CA VAL A 311 16.31 -3.34 6.10
C VAL A 311 16.74 -4.26 7.24
N VAL A 312 17.17 -5.48 6.90
CA VAL A 312 17.48 -6.55 7.86
C VAL A 312 18.78 -6.26 8.61
N GLY A 313 18.82 -6.64 9.88
CA GLY A 313 20.05 -6.60 10.67
C GLY A 313 21.05 -7.66 10.22
N GLY A 314 22.35 -7.36 10.27
CA GLY A 314 23.41 -8.28 9.91
C GLY A 314 23.57 -9.43 10.91
N SER A 315 24.03 -10.58 10.43
CA SER A 315 24.27 -11.75 11.29
C SER A 315 25.53 -11.57 12.14
N GLY A 316 25.46 -12.02 13.40
CA GLY A 316 26.60 -12.04 14.32
C GLY A 316 27.63 -13.12 13.96
N GLY A 317 28.90 -12.86 14.27
CA GLY A 317 30.01 -13.75 13.95
C GLY A 317 30.20 -14.88 14.96
N PRO A 318 30.81 -16.00 14.53
CA PRO A 318 31.14 -17.10 15.43
C PRO A 318 32.45 -16.87 16.20
N PRO A 319 32.56 -17.33 17.47
CA PRO A 319 31.51 -17.92 18.30
C PRO A 319 30.73 -16.88 19.12
N GLY A 320 29.40 -16.96 19.11
CA GLY A 320 28.57 -16.28 20.12
C GLY A 320 28.30 -14.78 19.89
N GLY A 321 28.54 -14.27 18.68
CA GLY A 321 28.22 -12.89 18.31
C GLY A 321 26.71 -12.64 18.24
N GLY A 322 26.27 -11.50 18.75
CA GLY A 322 24.86 -11.07 18.68
C GLY A 322 24.47 -10.56 17.30
N GLY A 323 23.25 -10.86 16.85
CA GLY A 323 22.73 -10.35 15.57
C GLY A 323 22.38 -8.86 15.63
N GLY A 324 22.49 -8.14 14.52
CA GLY A 324 22.10 -6.72 14.45
C GLY A 324 20.58 -6.52 14.51
N GLY A 325 20.10 -5.38 15.01
CA GLY A 325 18.69 -5.02 15.01
C GLY A 325 18.19 -4.68 13.59
N GLY A 326 16.93 -5.01 13.29
CA GLY A 326 16.32 -4.67 12.01
C GLY A 326 15.95 -3.19 11.91
N GLY A 327 16.16 -2.57 10.75
CA GLY A 327 16.05 -1.14 10.50
C GLY A 327 14.62 -0.59 10.38
N ARG A 328 14.46 0.51 9.63
CA ARG A 328 13.18 1.23 9.51
C ARG A 328 12.75 1.42 8.06
N VAL A 329 11.48 1.17 7.79
CA VAL A 329 10.80 1.53 6.54
C VAL A 329 9.61 2.41 6.87
N HIS A 330 9.51 3.58 6.22
CA HIS A 330 8.36 4.47 6.37
C HIS A 330 7.78 4.89 5.02
N PHE A 331 6.47 4.73 4.88
CA PHE A 331 5.70 5.16 3.71
C PHE A 331 4.91 6.44 4.04
N HIS A 332 5.38 7.56 3.52
CA HIS A 332 4.75 8.86 3.67
C HIS A 332 3.82 9.18 2.49
N TRP A 333 2.57 8.72 2.59
CA TRP A 333 1.54 8.90 1.55
C TRP A 333 1.17 10.38 1.36
N SER A 334 1.35 10.90 0.15
CA SER A 334 1.02 12.30 -0.14
C SER A 334 -0.47 12.52 -0.38
N LYS A 335 -1.13 11.60 -1.08
CA LYS A 335 -2.55 11.66 -1.41
C LYS A 335 -3.23 10.33 -1.02
N ILE A 336 -4.18 10.40 -0.08
CA ILE A 336 -5.05 9.28 0.30
C ILE A 336 -6.47 9.75 0.08
N ASP A 337 -7.08 9.33 -1.02
CA ASP A 337 -8.49 9.62 -1.29
C ASP A 337 -9.38 8.83 -0.31
N SER A 338 -10.57 9.33 0.01
CA SER A 338 -11.46 8.71 1.02
C SER A 338 -12.90 8.58 0.52
N GLY A 339 -13.65 7.64 1.11
CA GLY A 339 -15.01 7.32 0.68
C GLY A 339 -15.07 6.79 -0.74
N VAL A 340 -15.99 7.33 -1.56
CA VAL A 340 -16.28 6.83 -2.91
C VAL A 340 -15.08 6.96 -3.86
N GLU A 341 -14.20 7.94 -3.62
CA GLU A 341 -12.99 8.18 -4.42
C GLU A 341 -11.79 7.32 -3.99
N TYR A 342 -11.93 6.52 -2.92
CA TYR A 342 -10.83 5.71 -2.40
C TYR A 342 -10.25 4.77 -3.47
N VAL A 343 -8.94 4.85 -3.63
CA VAL A 343 -8.13 3.93 -4.43
C VAL A 343 -7.01 3.42 -3.52
N PRO A 344 -6.71 2.10 -3.51
CA PRO A 344 -5.58 1.57 -2.76
C PRO A 344 -4.28 2.27 -3.17
N VAL A 345 -3.54 2.78 -2.19
CA VAL A 345 -2.25 3.46 -2.42
C VAL A 345 -1.10 2.49 -2.68
N ALA A 346 -1.31 1.19 -2.42
CA ALA A 346 -0.28 0.17 -2.59
C ALA A 346 -0.86 -1.19 -3.03
N THR A 347 -0.19 -1.83 -3.98
CA THR A 347 -0.38 -3.23 -4.36
C THR A 347 0.84 -4.02 -3.95
N ILE A 348 0.70 -4.88 -2.93
CA ILE A 348 1.81 -5.60 -2.30
C ILE A 348 1.62 -7.10 -2.50
N SER A 349 2.46 -7.67 -3.35
CA SER A 349 2.57 -9.11 -3.57
C SER A 349 3.97 -9.65 -3.21
N GLY A 350 4.99 -8.78 -3.22
CA GLY A 350 6.35 -9.09 -2.79
C GLY A 350 6.61 -9.01 -1.29
N SER A 351 7.89 -9.01 -0.90
CA SER A 351 8.33 -9.08 0.49
C SER A 351 8.86 -7.75 1.03
N ILE A 352 8.46 -7.39 2.26
CA ILE A 352 9.05 -6.28 3.03
C ILE A 352 9.64 -6.87 4.29
N ASN A 353 10.97 -6.85 4.41
CA ASN A 353 11.67 -7.48 5.52
C ASN A 353 12.40 -6.46 6.40
N SER A 354 12.05 -6.45 7.68
CA SER A 354 12.70 -5.65 8.72
C SER A 354 13.18 -6.52 9.89
N SER A 355 13.44 -7.81 9.66
CA SER A 355 13.87 -8.74 10.71
C SER A 355 15.21 -8.34 11.33
N GLY A 356 15.42 -8.72 12.59
CA GLY A 356 16.74 -8.71 13.18
C GLY A 356 17.65 -9.77 12.56
N GLY A 357 18.96 -9.57 12.69
CA GLY A 357 19.98 -10.48 12.23
C GLY A 357 20.05 -11.75 13.08
N ALA A 358 20.51 -12.82 12.44
CA ALA A 358 20.75 -14.08 13.12
C ALA A 358 21.92 -13.97 14.11
N ALA A 359 21.81 -14.65 15.25
CA ALA A 359 22.95 -14.85 16.15
C ALA A 359 23.69 -16.14 15.82
N ASP A 360 24.94 -16.20 16.28
CA ASP A 360 25.72 -17.44 16.25
C ASP A 360 25.68 -18.15 17.63
N ASN A 361 25.51 -19.47 17.61
CA ASN A 361 25.54 -20.36 18.79
C ASN A 361 24.72 -19.84 19.99
N THR A 362 25.41 -19.33 21.02
CA THR A 362 24.86 -18.85 22.29
C THR A 362 24.48 -17.36 22.26
N GLY A 363 24.74 -16.66 21.17
CA GLY A 363 24.30 -15.27 20.97
C GLY A 363 22.78 -15.18 20.86
N LEU A 364 22.24 -13.97 21.08
CA LEU A 364 20.82 -13.69 20.89
C LEU A 364 20.58 -12.97 19.57
N PHE A 365 19.43 -13.29 18.96
CA PHE A 365 18.95 -12.65 17.73
C PHE A 365 18.69 -11.16 17.96
N GLY A 366 18.87 -10.37 16.90
CA GLY A 366 18.39 -8.98 16.90
C GLY A 366 16.87 -8.93 16.95
N GLU A 367 16.32 -7.86 17.52
CA GLU A 367 14.90 -7.59 17.47
C GLU A 367 14.47 -7.06 16.08
N VAL A 368 13.20 -7.26 15.75
CA VAL A 368 12.57 -6.77 14.52
C VAL A 368 12.50 -5.24 14.55
N GLY A 369 12.72 -4.64 13.37
CA GLY A 369 12.58 -3.22 13.11
C GLY A 369 11.15 -2.75 12.98
N THR A 370 10.95 -1.59 12.33
CA THR A 370 9.62 -1.00 12.17
C THR A 370 9.28 -0.74 10.71
N VAL A 371 8.07 -1.11 10.31
CA VAL A 371 7.47 -0.76 9.01
C VAL A 371 6.22 0.07 9.30
N THR A 372 6.28 1.37 9.03
CA THR A 372 5.23 2.33 9.37
C THR A 372 4.72 3.06 8.13
N GLY A 373 3.53 3.64 8.25
CA GLY A 373 2.94 4.47 7.21
C GLY A 373 2.38 5.75 7.80
N LYS A 374 2.08 6.73 6.95
CA LYS A 374 1.38 7.94 7.38
C LYS A 374 0.03 7.58 8.03
N LYS A 375 -0.37 8.38 9.03
CA LYS A 375 -1.68 8.26 9.69
C LYS A 375 -2.79 8.30 8.64
N CYS A 376 -3.63 7.27 8.66
CA CYS A 376 -4.72 7.14 7.69
C CYS A 376 -5.94 8.00 8.07
N PRO A 377 -6.70 8.47 7.07
CA PRO A 377 -7.96 9.16 7.31
C PRO A 377 -9.02 8.18 7.86
N LYS A 378 -10.18 8.74 8.21
CA LYS A 378 -11.34 8.01 8.73
C LYS A 378 -11.74 6.87 7.77
N GLY A 379 -12.15 5.73 8.33
CA GLY A 379 -12.52 4.52 7.58
C GLY A 379 -11.35 3.64 7.11
N LEU A 380 -10.10 4.12 7.17
CA LEU A 380 -8.92 3.39 6.70
C LEU A 380 -7.93 3.09 7.84
N TYR A 381 -7.14 2.02 7.76
CA TYR A 381 -6.17 1.62 8.77
C TYR A 381 -4.93 0.90 8.20
N GLY A 382 -3.94 0.67 9.04
CA GLY A 382 -2.68 0.00 8.72
C GLY A 382 -1.65 0.88 8.00
N THR A 383 -0.51 0.29 7.65
CA THR A 383 0.60 0.97 6.95
C THR A 383 0.21 1.48 5.57
N PHE A 384 -0.67 0.77 4.87
CA PHE A 384 -1.08 1.05 3.49
C PHE A 384 -2.49 1.66 3.40
N CYS A 385 -3.05 2.12 4.52
CA CYS A 385 -4.40 2.69 4.59
C CYS A 385 -5.46 1.85 3.86
N LYS A 386 -5.56 0.58 4.28
CA LYS A 386 -6.58 -0.36 3.82
C LYS A 386 -7.92 -0.03 4.46
N GLU A 387 -9.00 -0.39 3.78
CA GLU A 387 -10.37 -0.20 4.29
C GLU A 387 -10.58 -1.03 5.56
N CYS A 388 -11.20 -0.45 6.60
CA CYS A 388 -11.58 -1.18 7.80
C CYS A 388 -12.48 -2.40 7.45
N PRO A 389 -12.41 -3.50 8.21
CA PRO A 389 -13.22 -4.70 7.95
C PRO A 389 -14.73 -4.41 7.92
N ILE A 390 -15.47 -5.22 7.15
CA ILE A 390 -16.94 -5.08 7.04
C ILE A 390 -17.58 -5.22 8.43
N GLY A 391 -18.51 -4.32 8.75
CA GLY A 391 -19.17 -4.25 10.06
C GLY A 391 -18.37 -3.50 11.13
N THR A 392 -17.29 -2.82 10.74
CA THR A 392 -16.56 -1.88 11.61
C THR A 392 -16.59 -0.47 11.03
N TYR A 393 -16.38 0.53 11.89
CA TYR A 393 -16.23 1.92 11.50
C TYR A 393 -15.02 2.55 12.17
N LYS A 394 -14.58 3.69 11.63
CA LYS A 394 -13.50 4.48 12.21
C LYS A 394 -13.72 5.96 11.94
N ASP A 395 -13.90 6.72 13.01
CA ASP A 395 -14.29 8.14 12.98
C ASP A 395 -13.15 9.11 13.29
N MET A 396 -11.96 8.58 13.59
CA MET A 396 -10.74 9.32 13.94
C MET A 396 -9.57 8.96 13.03
N GLU A 397 -8.59 9.86 12.93
CA GLU A 397 -7.35 9.62 12.16
C GLU A 397 -6.38 8.73 12.94
N GLY A 398 -5.66 7.87 12.22
CA GLY A 398 -4.64 6.98 12.78
C GLY A 398 -4.39 5.78 11.89
N SER A 399 -3.47 4.89 12.26
CA SER A 399 -3.17 3.69 11.46
C SER A 399 -3.31 2.39 12.24
N ASP A 400 -3.60 2.45 13.53
CA ASP A 400 -3.78 1.24 14.34
C ASP A 400 -5.08 0.52 13.96
N GLU A 401 -5.02 -0.81 13.90
CA GLU A 401 -6.17 -1.67 13.60
C GLU A 401 -7.22 -1.63 14.72
N SER A 402 -6.80 -1.42 15.96
CA SER A 402 -7.69 -1.25 17.11
C SER A 402 -8.61 -0.03 17.02
N LEU A 403 -8.36 0.89 16.08
CA LEU A 403 -9.22 2.04 15.80
C LEU A 403 -10.44 1.68 14.95
N CYS A 404 -10.46 0.52 14.29
CA CYS A 404 -11.65 0.01 13.60
C CYS A 404 -12.58 -0.63 14.64
N THR A 405 -13.60 0.10 15.07
CA THR A 405 -14.54 -0.33 16.11
C THR A 405 -15.74 -1.06 15.51
N PRO A 406 -16.25 -2.13 16.13
CA PRO A 406 -17.40 -2.86 15.61
C PRO A 406 -18.68 -2.01 15.70
N CYS A 407 -19.48 -2.05 14.64
CA CYS A 407 -20.79 -1.42 14.61
C CYS A 407 -21.78 -2.14 15.52
N SER A 408 -22.71 -1.39 16.12
CA SER A 408 -23.71 -1.96 17.04
C SER A 408 -24.64 -2.93 16.31
N LEU A 409 -24.68 -4.18 16.79
CA LEU A 409 -25.61 -5.20 16.31
C LEU A 409 -27.06 -4.92 16.71
N GLU A 410 -27.31 -4.05 17.69
CA GLU A 410 -28.68 -3.66 18.08
C GLU A 410 -29.36 -2.83 16.99
N LEU A 411 -28.56 -2.10 16.20
CA LEU A 411 -29.03 -1.29 15.08
C LEU A 411 -29.21 -2.11 13.80
N LEU A 412 -28.71 -3.36 13.77
CA LEU A 412 -28.80 -4.25 12.61
C LEU A 412 -30.08 -5.10 12.69
N PRO A 413 -30.98 -5.02 11.69
CA PRO A 413 -32.14 -5.90 11.63
C PRO A 413 -31.73 -7.38 11.57
N ARG A 414 -32.52 -8.27 12.20
CA ARG A 414 -32.21 -9.73 12.28
C ARG A 414 -32.02 -10.42 10.91
N ARG A 415 -32.51 -9.82 9.82
CA ARG A 415 -32.42 -10.33 8.44
C ARG A 415 -31.60 -9.41 7.54
N ALA A 416 -30.59 -8.75 8.11
CA ALA A 416 -29.67 -7.86 7.41
C ALA A 416 -28.21 -8.26 7.63
N ASN A 417 -27.37 -7.96 6.65
CA ASN A 417 -25.91 -8.08 6.73
C ASN A 417 -25.28 -6.72 6.40
N PHE A 418 -24.16 -6.41 7.05
CA PHE A 418 -23.35 -5.24 6.68
C PHE A 418 -22.81 -5.39 5.26
N ILE A 419 -22.79 -4.29 4.53
CA ILE A 419 -22.31 -4.25 3.15
C ILE A 419 -20.89 -3.68 3.08
N TYR A 420 -20.20 -4.07 2.02
CA TYR A 420 -18.95 -3.43 1.64
C TYR A 420 -19.19 -1.98 1.22
N VAL A 421 -18.36 -1.08 1.75
CA VAL A 421 -18.37 0.35 1.41
C VAL A 421 -16.96 0.75 1.05
N ARG A 422 -16.83 1.33 -0.15
CA ARG A 422 -15.56 1.85 -0.64
C ARG A 422 -15.05 3.00 0.24
N GLY A 423 -13.77 2.94 0.59
CA GLY A 423 -13.11 3.85 1.53
C GLY A 423 -13.41 3.58 3.00
N GLY A 424 -14.09 2.47 3.30
CA GLY A 424 -14.50 2.11 4.66
C GLY A 424 -15.58 3.03 5.25
N VAL A 425 -16.06 2.66 6.43
CA VAL A 425 -17.13 3.41 7.11
C VAL A 425 -16.51 4.43 8.09
N SER A 426 -16.84 5.70 7.90
CA SER A 426 -16.31 6.80 8.73
C SER A 426 -17.20 7.19 9.91
N GLN A 427 -18.41 6.62 9.99
CA GLN A 427 -19.45 6.95 10.97
C GLN A 427 -19.88 5.69 11.74
N PRO A 428 -20.39 5.84 12.98
CA PRO A 428 -20.84 4.70 13.80
C PRO A 428 -22.01 3.90 13.19
N PHE A 429 -22.70 4.47 12.19
CA PHE A 429 -23.76 3.79 11.47
C PHE A 429 -23.20 3.07 10.24
N CYS A 430 -23.02 1.75 10.35
CA CYS A 430 -22.61 0.92 9.23
C CYS A 430 -23.77 0.69 8.23
N PRO A 431 -23.55 0.91 6.93
CA PRO A 431 -24.50 0.51 5.90
C PRO A 431 -24.75 -0.99 5.89
N TYR A 432 -25.99 -1.39 5.64
CA TYR A 432 -26.42 -2.78 5.58
C TYR A 432 -27.45 -3.00 4.48
N GLU A 433 -27.60 -4.24 4.05
CA GLU A 433 -28.64 -4.69 3.13
C GLU A 433 -29.37 -5.91 3.71
N CYS A 434 -30.59 -6.15 3.24
CA CYS A 434 -31.32 -7.34 3.63
C CYS A 434 -30.72 -8.57 2.93
N ILE A 435 -30.74 -9.73 3.60
CA ILE A 435 -30.18 -11.00 3.08
C ILE A 435 -30.81 -11.41 1.73
N SER A 436 -32.01 -10.93 1.44
CA SER A 436 -32.73 -11.19 0.19
C SER A 436 -33.58 -9.99 -0.19
N GLU A 437 -33.73 -9.76 -1.51
CA GLU A 437 -34.65 -8.77 -2.10
C GLU A 437 -36.13 -8.98 -1.69
N LYS A 438 -36.48 -10.17 -1.18
CA LYS A 438 -37.83 -10.45 -0.65
C LYS A 438 -38.17 -9.62 0.59
N TYR A 439 -37.15 -9.13 1.28
CA TYR A 439 -37.28 -8.31 2.48
C TYR A 439 -37.13 -6.84 2.13
N ARG A 440 -37.99 -5.99 2.67
CA ARG A 440 -37.95 -4.55 2.41
C ARG A 440 -37.14 -3.82 3.47
N MET A 441 -36.19 -3.00 3.03
CA MET A 441 -35.50 -2.02 3.88
C MET A 441 -36.50 -1.01 4.43
N PRO A 442 -36.27 -0.45 5.64
CA PRO A 442 -35.06 -0.57 6.46
C PRO A 442 -35.06 -1.76 7.44
N LYS A 443 -36.22 -2.31 7.84
CA LYS A 443 -36.28 -3.35 8.89
C LYS A 443 -36.14 -4.79 8.38
N CYS A 444 -36.02 -4.98 7.08
CA CYS A 444 -35.95 -6.29 6.42
C CYS A 444 -37.12 -7.22 6.79
N TYR A 445 -38.32 -6.65 6.78
CA TYR A 445 -39.57 -7.38 6.98
C TYR A 445 -40.08 -7.98 5.68
N THR A 446 -40.85 -9.06 5.78
CA THR A 446 -41.66 -9.55 4.66
C THR A 446 -42.82 -8.58 4.38
N PRO A 447 -43.39 -8.58 3.17
CA PRO A 447 -44.55 -7.75 2.86
C PRO A 447 -45.74 -7.94 3.80
N LEU A 448 -45.95 -9.18 4.30
CA LEU A 448 -46.99 -9.47 5.28
C LEU A 448 -46.67 -8.89 6.66
N GLU A 449 -45.42 -9.02 7.14
CA GLU A 449 -45.00 -8.44 8.41
C GLU A 449 -45.06 -6.91 8.37
N GLU A 450 -44.67 -6.29 7.26
CA GLU A 450 -44.82 -4.85 7.04
C GLU A 450 -46.28 -4.43 7.20
N LEU A 451 -47.22 -5.15 6.56
CA LEU A 451 -48.66 -4.93 6.74
C LEU A 451 -49.07 -5.10 8.21
N MET A 452 -48.69 -6.19 8.86
CA MET A 452 -49.04 -6.44 10.26
C MET A 452 -48.53 -5.33 11.19
N TYR A 453 -47.31 -4.87 11.00
CA TYR A 453 -46.71 -3.79 11.80
C TYR A 453 -47.28 -2.41 11.46
N THR A 454 -47.77 -2.16 10.24
CA THR A 454 -48.52 -0.92 9.96
C THR A 454 -49.81 -0.81 10.77
N PHE A 455 -50.44 -1.93 11.12
CA PHE A 455 -51.63 -1.97 11.99
C PHE A 455 -51.29 -2.04 13.50
N GLY A 456 -50.05 -1.75 13.91
CA GLY A 456 -49.64 -1.75 15.31
C GLY A 456 -49.11 -3.08 15.82
N GLY A 457 -48.84 -4.03 14.93
CA GLY A 457 -48.23 -5.33 15.24
C GLY A 457 -49.17 -6.52 15.10
N PRO A 458 -48.70 -7.73 15.43
CA PRO A 458 -49.44 -8.96 15.19
C PRO A 458 -50.80 -9.00 15.91
N TRP A 459 -50.84 -8.53 17.16
CA TRP A 459 -52.05 -8.57 18.00
C TRP A 459 -53.20 -7.70 17.47
N PRO A 460 -53.02 -6.38 17.23
CA PRO A 460 -54.11 -5.55 16.69
C PRO A 460 -54.49 -5.97 15.27
N PHE A 461 -53.55 -6.45 14.45
CA PHE A 461 -53.86 -6.95 13.12
C PHE A 461 -54.78 -8.17 13.15
N VAL A 462 -54.52 -9.13 14.03
CA VAL A 462 -55.37 -10.33 14.20
C VAL A 462 -56.76 -9.95 14.73
N LEU A 463 -56.86 -9.01 15.67
CA LEU A 463 -58.14 -8.51 16.18
C LEU A 463 -58.95 -7.81 15.10
N LEU A 464 -58.30 -6.95 14.29
CA LEU A 464 -58.93 -6.24 13.19
C LEU A 464 -59.40 -7.21 12.10
N LEU A 465 -58.57 -8.18 11.72
CA LEU A 465 -58.92 -9.22 10.75
C LEU A 465 -60.10 -10.07 11.25
N SER A 466 -60.09 -10.47 12.53
CA SER A 466 -61.19 -11.20 13.15
C SER A 466 -62.49 -10.38 13.12
N CYS A 467 -62.43 -9.09 13.45
CA CYS A 467 -63.59 -8.19 13.37
C CYS A 467 -64.14 -8.09 11.94
N ILE A 468 -63.27 -7.93 10.94
CA ILE A 468 -63.66 -7.91 9.52
C ILE A 468 -64.31 -9.25 9.11
N LEU A 469 -63.74 -10.38 9.51
CA LEU A 469 -64.29 -11.70 9.18
C LEU A 469 -65.66 -11.93 9.81
N VAL A 470 -65.87 -11.49 11.06
CA VAL A 470 -67.18 -11.55 11.73
C VAL A 470 -68.19 -10.64 11.01
N LEU A 471 -67.81 -9.41 10.66
CA LEU A 471 -68.66 -8.50 9.89
C LEU A 471 -69.01 -9.06 8.51
N LEU A 472 -68.04 -9.68 7.82
CA LEU A 472 -68.26 -10.32 6.53
C LEU A 472 -69.20 -11.52 6.67
N ALA A 473 -69.04 -12.34 7.71
CA ALA A 473 -69.93 -13.46 7.99
C ALA A 473 -71.37 -12.99 8.30
N LEU A 474 -71.53 -11.87 9.03
CA LEU A 474 -72.82 -11.22 9.27
C LEU A 474 -73.43 -10.64 7.98
N LEU A 475 -72.62 -10.01 7.13
CA LEU A 475 -73.07 -9.52 5.83
C LEU A 475 -73.48 -10.66 4.90
N LEU A 476 -72.71 -11.75 4.84
CA LEU A 476 -73.04 -12.92 4.03
C LEU A 476 -74.24 -13.68 4.57
N SER A 477 -74.45 -13.73 5.90
CA SER A 477 -75.64 -14.35 6.48
C SER A 477 -76.90 -13.51 6.25
N THR A 478 -76.82 -12.19 6.37
CA THR A 478 -77.93 -11.28 6.02
C THR A 478 -78.21 -11.28 4.52
N LEU A 479 -77.19 -11.35 3.66
CA LEU A 479 -77.34 -11.58 2.22
C LEU A 479 -77.97 -12.95 1.95
N ARG A 480 -77.57 -14.02 2.63
CA ARG A 480 -78.24 -15.33 2.51
C ARG A 480 -79.71 -15.24 2.92
N ILE A 481 -80.05 -14.58 4.02
CA ILE A 481 -81.45 -14.40 4.47
C ILE A 481 -82.25 -13.54 3.48
N LYS A 482 -81.60 -12.62 2.76
CA LYS A 482 -82.25 -11.80 1.72
C LYS A 482 -82.33 -12.47 0.33
N LEU A 483 -81.33 -13.24 -0.09
CA LEU A 483 -81.31 -13.96 -1.38
C LEU A 483 -82.07 -15.30 -1.31
N VAL A 484 -82.02 -15.98 -0.17
CA VAL A 484 -82.87 -17.13 0.16
C VAL A 484 -84.04 -16.58 0.97
N GLY A 485 -85.01 -16.00 0.26
CA GLY A 485 -86.15 -15.33 0.85
C GLY A 485 -86.93 -16.20 1.83
N SER A 486 -87.36 -15.54 2.92
CA SER A 486 -88.34 -15.98 3.90
C SER A 486 -89.52 -16.75 3.28
N SER A 487 -89.82 -17.92 3.83
CA SER A 487 -91.15 -18.52 3.74
C SER A 487 -91.55 -18.99 5.15
N PRO A 488 -92.61 -18.45 5.77
CA PRO A 488 -93.13 -18.99 7.02
C PRO A 488 -94.25 -19.99 6.71
N SER A 489 -94.20 -21.18 7.29
CA SER A 489 -95.40 -21.90 7.74
C SER A 489 -95.02 -23.19 8.46
N TYR A 490 -95.22 -23.20 9.77
CA TYR A 490 -95.53 -24.42 10.50
C TYR A 490 -97.03 -24.36 10.85
N ARG A 491 -97.83 -25.17 10.16
CA ARG A 491 -99.07 -25.74 10.70
C ARG A 491 -99.24 -27.15 10.14
N GLU A 492 -99.47 -28.07 11.05
CA GLU A 492 -99.53 -29.52 10.87
C GLU A 492 -100.76 -30.04 10.09
N HIS A 493 -100.54 -31.22 9.49
CA HIS A 493 -101.46 -32.35 9.20
C HIS A 493 -102.68 -32.15 8.28
N SER A 494 -102.67 -32.78 7.08
CA SER A 494 -103.15 -34.17 6.85
C SER A 494 -103.46 -34.47 5.36
N ILE A 495 -102.97 -35.63 4.90
CA ILE A 495 -103.59 -36.63 3.98
C ILE A 495 -104.21 -36.12 2.64
N GLU A 496 -103.59 -36.41 1.48
CA GLU A 496 -103.87 -37.57 0.62
C GLU A 496 -103.22 -37.47 -0.80
N ARG A 497 -102.74 -38.63 -1.28
CA ARG A 497 -102.25 -39.00 -2.63
C ARG A 497 -102.60 -38.08 -3.82
N HIS A 498 -101.61 -37.81 -4.68
CA HIS A 498 -101.50 -38.44 -6.02
C HIS A 498 -100.12 -38.22 -6.68
N SER A 499 -99.72 -39.25 -7.42
CA SER A 499 -98.50 -39.45 -8.20
C SER A 499 -98.22 -38.36 -9.26
N ARG A 500 -96.95 -37.93 -9.39
CA ARG A 500 -96.16 -38.00 -10.65
C ARG A 500 -94.73 -37.48 -10.47
N HIS A 501 -93.80 -38.27 -11.00
CA HIS A 501 -92.36 -38.04 -11.12
C HIS A 501 -92.02 -36.74 -11.85
N HIS A 502 -90.93 -36.06 -11.44
CA HIS A 502 -89.87 -35.55 -12.33
C HIS A 502 -88.72 -34.95 -11.50
N PHE A 503 -87.51 -35.51 -11.66
CA PHE A 503 -86.24 -34.95 -11.18
C PHE A 503 -85.81 -33.76 -12.07
N PRO A 504 -85.15 -32.71 -11.55
CA PRO A 504 -84.31 -31.86 -12.37
C PRO A 504 -82.83 -32.19 -12.21
N TYR A 505 -82.21 -32.20 -13.37
CA TYR A 505 -80.84 -32.57 -13.71
C TYR A 505 -79.85 -31.46 -13.28
N LEU A 506 -78.66 -31.85 -12.81
CA LEU A 506 -77.51 -30.95 -12.70
C LEU A 506 -76.94 -30.70 -14.10
N LEU A 507 -76.88 -29.44 -14.54
CA LEU A 507 -76.23 -29.04 -15.78
C LEU A 507 -74.97 -28.21 -15.49
N SER A 508 -73.86 -28.79 -15.96
CA SER A 508 -72.50 -28.28 -16.04
C SER A 508 -72.42 -26.95 -16.78
N LEU A 509 -71.81 -25.93 -16.16
CA LEU A 509 -71.41 -24.68 -16.81
C LEU A 509 -70.08 -24.88 -17.55
N SER A 510 -70.12 -25.68 -18.60
CA SER A 510 -69.04 -25.85 -19.56
C SER A 510 -69.57 -25.77 -20.99
N GLU A 511 -70.26 -24.68 -21.34
CA GLU A 511 -70.49 -24.25 -22.72
C GLU A 511 -71.39 -23.01 -22.73
N VAL A 512 -70.82 -21.83 -22.99
CA VAL A 512 -71.32 -20.92 -24.04
C VAL A 512 -70.15 -20.05 -24.48
N ARG A 513 -69.72 -20.27 -25.72
CA ARG A 513 -68.90 -19.35 -26.51
C ARG A 513 -69.71 -18.09 -26.83
N GLY A 514 -69.15 -16.94 -26.44
CA GLY A 514 -69.15 -15.65 -27.11
C GLY A 514 -70.42 -15.10 -27.78
N THR A 515 -70.90 -13.97 -27.27
CA THR A 515 -71.21 -12.79 -28.10
C THR A 515 -71.18 -11.50 -27.26
N ARG A 516 -70.33 -10.57 -27.69
CA ARG A 516 -70.43 -9.09 -27.66
C ARG A 516 -70.72 -8.33 -26.35
N ALA A 517 -69.71 -7.52 -26.03
CA ALA A 517 -69.77 -6.07 -25.76
C ALA A 517 -70.30 -5.62 -24.40
N GLU A 518 -69.37 -5.53 -23.44
CA GLU A 518 -69.29 -4.38 -22.53
C GLU A 518 -67.83 -3.91 -22.50
N GLU A 519 -67.58 -2.79 -23.20
CA GLU A 519 -66.32 -2.05 -23.16
C GLU A 519 -66.18 -1.36 -21.80
N THR A 520 -65.41 -1.96 -20.89
CA THR A 520 -64.84 -1.20 -19.78
C THR A 520 -63.71 -0.33 -20.33
N GLN A 521 -63.96 0.98 -20.41
CA GLN A 521 -62.99 2.00 -20.76
C GLN A 521 -61.85 2.04 -19.72
N SER A 522 -60.81 1.23 -19.93
CA SER A 522 -59.50 1.44 -19.33
C SER A 522 -58.40 0.96 -20.29
N HIS A 523 -58.37 1.54 -21.49
CA HIS A 523 -57.23 1.42 -22.39
C HIS A 523 -56.49 2.77 -22.44
N VAL A 524 -55.48 2.90 -21.59
CA VAL A 524 -54.44 3.91 -21.78
C VAL A 524 -53.57 3.44 -22.95
N HIS A 525 -53.30 4.36 -23.88
CA HIS A 525 -52.72 4.12 -25.19
C HIS A 525 -51.52 3.16 -25.18
N ARG A 526 -51.49 2.22 -26.14
CA ARG A 526 -50.41 1.22 -26.28
C ARG A 526 -49.21 1.88 -26.95
N MET A 527 -48.12 2.11 -26.22
CA MET A 527 -46.85 2.61 -26.76
C MET A 527 -46.07 1.45 -27.40
N TYR A 528 -45.62 1.64 -28.64
CA TYR A 528 -44.76 0.68 -29.34
C TYR A 528 -43.32 1.16 -29.29
N PHE A 529 -42.44 0.34 -28.73
CA PHE A 529 -41.00 0.58 -28.73
C PHE A 529 -40.38 0.01 -30.01
N MET A 530 -39.46 0.76 -30.60
CA MET A 530 -38.73 0.38 -31.81
C MET A 530 -37.31 -0.08 -31.44
N GLY A 531 -36.79 -1.05 -32.19
CA GLY A 531 -35.41 -1.53 -32.07
C GLY A 531 -35.27 -2.96 -31.54
N PRO A 532 -34.10 -3.61 -31.75
CA PRO A 532 -33.84 -5.01 -31.39
C PRO A 532 -33.45 -5.23 -29.91
N ASN A 533 -33.39 -4.18 -29.10
CA ASN A 533 -33.01 -4.21 -27.67
C ASN A 533 -31.61 -4.79 -27.42
N THR A 534 -30.58 -4.18 -27.99
CA THR A 534 -29.18 -4.59 -27.75
C THR A 534 -28.42 -3.49 -27.02
N PHE A 535 -27.28 -3.81 -26.41
CA PHE A 535 -26.45 -2.83 -25.67
C PHE A 535 -25.98 -1.66 -26.54
N ARG A 536 -25.84 -1.87 -27.86
CA ARG A 536 -25.49 -0.82 -28.82
C ARG A 536 -26.70 -0.03 -29.33
N GLU A 537 -27.91 -0.57 -29.22
CA GLU A 537 -29.15 0.08 -29.69
C GLU A 537 -30.34 -0.34 -28.81
N PRO A 538 -30.62 0.42 -27.73
CA PRO A 538 -31.74 0.16 -26.83
C PRO A 538 -33.08 0.53 -27.49
N TRP A 539 -34.16 0.00 -26.92
CA TRP A 539 -35.51 0.39 -27.31
C TRP A 539 -35.71 1.90 -27.17
N HIS A 540 -36.27 2.49 -28.22
CA HIS A 540 -36.56 3.92 -28.27
C HIS A 540 -37.98 4.15 -28.80
N LEU A 541 -38.54 5.31 -28.46
CA LEU A 541 -39.82 5.76 -28.98
C LEU A 541 -39.62 6.39 -30.36
N PRO A 542 -40.59 6.24 -31.29
CA PRO A 542 -40.54 6.93 -32.57
C PRO A 542 -40.53 8.45 -32.35
N TYR A 543 -39.77 9.18 -33.18
CA TYR A 543 -39.60 10.64 -33.08
C TYR A 543 -40.92 11.42 -33.27
N SER A 544 -41.94 10.79 -33.86
CA SER A 544 -43.26 11.37 -34.11
C SER A 544 -44.31 10.63 -33.29
N PRO A 545 -45.12 11.32 -32.46
CA PRO A 545 -46.24 10.68 -31.79
C PRO A 545 -47.26 10.18 -32.84
N PRO A 546 -47.96 9.06 -32.58
CA PRO A 546 -49.04 8.60 -33.44
C PRO A 546 -50.11 9.69 -33.61
N ASN A 547 -50.71 9.80 -34.80
CA ASN A 547 -51.73 10.82 -35.12
C ASN A 547 -52.88 10.91 -34.08
N ALA A 548 -53.15 9.82 -33.34
CA ALA A 548 -54.15 9.77 -32.28
C ALA A 548 -53.82 10.59 -31.01
N ILE A 549 -52.58 11.07 -30.84
CA ILE A 549 -52.12 11.82 -29.65
C ILE A 549 -51.80 13.29 -30.01
N ILE A 550 -51.79 13.66 -31.30
CA ILE A 550 -51.49 15.03 -31.76
C ILE A 550 -52.53 16.05 -31.28
N GLU A 551 -53.78 15.64 -31.04
CA GLU A 551 -54.82 16.54 -30.52
C GLU A 551 -54.81 16.71 -28.99
N ILE A 552 -53.94 15.99 -28.26
CA ILE A 552 -53.88 16.03 -26.78
C ILE A 552 -52.65 16.82 -26.28
N VAL A 553 -51.71 17.21 -27.15
CA VAL A 553 -50.48 17.94 -26.79
C VAL A 553 -50.52 19.40 -27.23
#